data_AF-A0A0B8PB45-F1
#
_entry.id   AF-A0A0B8PB45-F1
#
_cell.length_a   1.000
_cell.length_b   1.000
_cell.length_c   1.000
_cell.angle_alpha   90.00
_cell.angle_beta   90.00
_cell.angle_gamma   90.00
#
_symmetry.space_group_name_H-M   'P 1'
#
loop_
_entity.id
_entity.type
_entity.pdbx_description
1 polymer ?
#
loop_
_entity_poly.entity_id
_entity_poly.type
_entity_poly.pdbx_seq_one_letter_code
_entity_poly.pdbx_strand_id
1 'polypeptide(L)'
;MLRRFNRFQHIPPSQAALALGIIGLGQAWSLYIPTVGGAIRPYLVVIGALLLIPVLLKYFLNPKIFLADIRHPLNGSLMAPMSMALLVLCDYVATVFPEPAHYLWLASLSLHLLMMVLFFGFQFADFKMANIVPSWFLYPVGVISSTLQAQVWGISPSHRTWLTYASLSIL
;
A
#
# COMPACT_ATOMS: atom_id res chain seq x y z
N MET A 1 27.81 3.59 19.23
CA MET A 1 26.97 2.69 18.40
C MET A 1 25.47 3.10 18.35
N LEU A 2 24.95 3.89 19.31
CA LEU A 2 23.53 4.29 19.38
C LEU A 2 23.05 5.35 18.36
N ARG A 3 23.94 6.12 17.72
CA ARG A 3 23.54 7.15 16.74
C ARG A 3 22.97 6.61 15.42
N ARG A 4 23.29 5.36 15.04
CA ARG A 4 22.83 4.77 13.76
C ARG A 4 21.34 4.39 13.79
N PHE A 5 20.81 3.98 14.95
CA PHE A 5 19.39 3.64 15.10
C PHE A 5 18.46 4.86 15.04
N ASN A 6 18.94 6.05 15.37
CA ASN A 6 18.13 7.28 15.32
C ASN A 6 17.82 7.74 13.88
N ARG A 7 18.62 7.32 12.89
CA ARG A 7 18.42 7.71 11.48
C ARG A 7 17.24 6.95 10.82
N PHE A 8 16.95 5.73 11.26
CA PHE A 8 15.80 4.95 10.78
C PHE A 8 14.44 5.54 11.19
N GLN A 9 14.41 6.36 12.25
CA GLN A 9 13.18 7.00 12.72
C GLN A 9 12.76 8.19 11.84
N HIS A 10 13.69 8.76 11.07
CA HIS A 10 13.48 9.95 10.23
C HIS A 10 13.03 9.62 8.80
N ILE A 11 12.81 8.34 8.49
CA ILE A 11 12.28 7.96 7.18
C ILE A 11 10.84 8.49 7.08
N PRO A 12 10.55 9.38 6.12
CA PRO A 12 9.23 9.96 6.02
C PRO A 12 8.24 8.92 5.47
N PRO A 13 6.98 8.93 5.91
CA PRO A 13 5.93 8.08 5.33
C PRO A 13 5.83 8.24 3.80
N SER A 14 6.10 9.46 3.29
CA SER A 14 6.09 9.77 1.86
C SER A 14 7.08 8.95 1.02
N GLN A 15 8.12 8.36 1.61
CA GLN A 15 9.01 7.44 0.91
C GLN A 15 8.24 6.21 0.39
N ALA A 16 7.19 5.77 1.10
CA ALA A 16 6.34 4.69 0.64
C ALA A 16 5.54 5.06 -0.62
N ALA A 17 5.14 6.32 -0.76
CA ALA A 17 4.48 6.80 -1.98
C ALA A 17 5.42 6.80 -3.18
N LEU A 18 6.69 7.16 -2.97
CA LEU A 18 7.72 7.07 -4.01
C LEU A 18 8.01 5.60 -4.38
N ALA A 19 8.06 4.69 -3.40
CA ALA A 19 8.16 3.26 -3.67
C ALA A 19 6.99 2.74 -4.50
N LEU A 20 5.75 3.08 -4.12
CA LEU A 20 4.54 2.73 -4.88
C LEU A 20 4.61 3.24 -6.32
N GLY A 21 5.03 4.49 -6.52
CA GLY A 21 5.17 5.09 -7.85
C GLY A 21 6.16 4.31 -8.74
N ILE A 22 7.32 3.94 -8.20
CA ILE A 22 8.34 3.21 -8.95
C ILE A 22 7.86 1.79 -9.32
N ILE A 23 7.27 1.07 -8.37
CA ILE A 23 6.72 -0.28 -8.63
C ILE A 23 5.58 -0.18 -9.66
N GLY A 24 4.67 0.78 -9.48
CA GLY A 24 3.55 1.03 -10.38
C GLY A 24 3.99 1.40 -11.80
N LEU A 25 5.06 2.18 -11.95
CA LEU A 25 5.64 2.50 -13.26
C LEU A 25 6.18 1.24 -13.97
N GLY A 26 6.86 0.35 -13.24
CA GLY A 26 7.32 -0.91 -13.80
C GLY A 26 6.17 -1.80 -14.27
N GLN A 27 5.08 -1.84 -13.50
CA GLN A 27 3.87 -2.56 -13.88
C GLN A 27 3.20 -1.93 -15.10
N ALA A 28 3.02 -0.61 -15.11
CA ALA A 28 2.43 0.12 -16.23
C ALA A 28 3.21 -0.11 -17.53
N TRP A 29 4.54 -0.05 -17.50
CA TRP A 29 5.36 -0.28 -18.69
C TRP A 29 5.21 -1.71 -19.22
N SER A 30 5.14 -2.69 -18.32
CA SER A 30 4.88 -4.09 -18.69
C SER A 30 3.52 -4.30 -19.32
N LEU A 31 2.51 -3.50 -18.95
CA LEU A 31 1.16 -3.58 -19.48
C LEU A 31 1.02 -2.89 -20.84
N TYR A 32 1.59 -1.69 -21.03
CA TYR A 32 1.40 -0.89 -22.25
C TYR A 32 2.47 -1.13 -23.32
N ILE A 33 3.72 -1.46 -22.95
CA ILE A 33 4.82 -1.71 -23.89
C ILE A 33 5.58 -2.99 -23.47
N PRO A 34 5.01 -4.18 -23.70
CA PRO A 34 5.53 -5.43 -23.14
C PRO A 34 6.99 -5.75 -23.52
N THR A 35 7.42 -5.36 -24.72
CA THR A 35 8.78 -5.61 -25.25
C THR A 35 9.87 -4.93 -24.42
N VAL A 36 9.63 -3.70 -23.96
CA VAL A 36 10.57 -2.92 -23.12
C VAL A 36 10.25 -3.13 -21.64
N GLY A 37 8.95 -3.22 -21.31
CA GLY A 37 8.45 -3.33 -19.94
C GLY A 37 8.88 -4.61 -19.26
N GLY A 38 8.89 -5.74 -19.96
CA GLY A 38 9.37 -7.01 -19.40
C GLY A 38 10.83 -6.93 -18.90
N ALA A 39 11.69 -6.19 -19.61
CA ALA A 39 13.09 -6.02 -19.22
C ALA A 39 13.26 -5.02 -18.06
N ILE A 40 12.51 -3.91 -18.05
CA ILE A 40 12.67 -2.83 -17.05
C ILE A 40 11.96 -3.13 -15.73
N ARG A 41 10.81 -3.81 -15.77
CA ARG A 41 9.96 -4.15 -14.62
C ARG A 41 10.73 -4.73 -13.42
N PRO A 42 11.59 -5.77 -13.56
CA PRO A 42 12.33 -6.33 -12.41
C PRO A 42 13.20 -5.27 -11.71
N TYR A 43 13.88 -4.41 -12.47
CA TYR A 43 14.76 -3.38 -11.89
C TYR A 43 13.96 -2.34 -11.10
N LEU A 44 12.84 -1.86 -11.65
CA LEU A 44 11.97 -0.91 -10.96
C LEU A 44 11.35 -1.52 -9.70
N VAL A 45 10.93 -2.78 -9.77
CA VAL A 45 10.39 -3.49 -8.61
C VAL A 45 11.45 -3.63 -7.51
N VAL A 46 12.68 -3.99 -7.85
CA VAL A 46 13.78 -4.09 -6.87
C VAL A 46 14.08 -2.73 -6.23
N ILE A 47 14.16 -1.65 -7.02
CA ILE A 47 14.37 -0.30 -6.50
C ILE A 47 13.22 0.11 -5.57
N GLY A 48 11.98 -0.11 -5.99
CA GLY A 48 10.80 0.18 -5.18
C GLY A 48 10.75 -0.63 -3.88
N ALA A 49 11.11 -1.91 -3.93
CA ALA A 49 11.20 -2.76 -2.74
C ALA A 49 12.27 -2.27 -1.76
N LEU A 50 13.45 -1.89 -2.26
CA LEU A 50 14.52 -1.30 -1.43
C LEU A 50 14.10 0.01 -0.76
N LEU A 51 13.23 0.79 -1.41
CA LEU A 51 12.65 2.00 -0.83
C LEU A 51 11.53 1.69 0.18
N LEU A 52 10.78 0.61 -0.02
CA LEU A 52 9.65 0.23 0.83
C LEU A 52 10.08 -0.46 2.14
N ILE A 53 11.04 -1.39 2.07
CA ILE A 53 11.56 -2.17 3.21
C ILE A 53 11.88 -1.30 4.45
N PRO A 54 12.65 -0.21 4.34
CA PRO A 54 13.02 0.57 5.53
C PRO A 54 11.82 1.31 6.14
N VAL A 55 10.80 1.66 5.33
CA VAL A 55 9.55 2.23 5.82
C VAL A 55 8.76 1.16 6.60
N LEU A 56 8.61 -0.04 6.04
CA LEU A 56 7.96 -1.16 6.73
C LEU A 56 8.65 -1.45 8.07
N LEU A 57 9.98 -1.63 8.06
CA LEU A 57 10.75 -1.92 9.26
C LEU A 57 10.60 -0.86 10.35
N LYS A 58 10.54 0.44 9.98
CA LYS A 58 10.30 1.54 10.93
C LYS A 58 9.04 1.29 11.75
N TYR A 59 7.93 0.97 11.09
CA TYR A 59 6.62 0.83 11.74
C TYR A 59 6.42 -0.54 12.41
N PHE A 60 6.94 -1.62 11.81
CA PHE A 60 6.92 -2.95 12.43
C PHE A 60 7.71 -2.98 13.74
N LEU A 61 8.89 -2.35 13.78
CA LEU A 61 9.73 -2.33 14.98
C LEU A 61 9.27 -1.29 16.03
N ASN A 62 8.46 -0.30 15.64
CA ASN A 62 8.04 0.79 16.52
C ASN A 62 6.51 1.03 16.44
N PRO A 63 5.68 0.16 17.04
CA PRO A 63 4.22 0.28 17.00
C PRO A 63 3.70 1.57 17.65
N LYS A 64 4.45 2.14 18.62
CA LYS A 64 4.13 3.44 19.21
C LYS A 64 4.18 4.58 18.18
N ILE A 65 5.15 4.54 17.27
CA ILE A 65 5.30 5.54 16.20
C ILE A 65 4.21 5.34 15.15
N PHE A 66 3.91 4.08 14.81
CA PHE A 66 2.77 3.75 13.93
C PHE A 66 1.47 4.37 14.43
N LEU A 67 1.15 4.17 15.72
CA LEU A 67 -0.08 4.69 16.30
C LEU A 67 -0.09 6.23 16.41
N ALA A 68 1.08 6.85 16.62
CA ALA A 68 1.20 8.31 16.63
C ALA A 68 0.99 8.91 15.23
N ASP A 69 1.63 8.32 14.21
CA ASP A 69 1.56 8.81 12.83
C ASP A 69 0.17 8.62 12.21
N ILE A 70 -0.49 7.48 12.48
CA ILE A 70 -1.81 7.17 11.89
C ILE A 70 -2.93 8.07 12.43
N ARG A 71 -2.77 8.61 13.64
CA ARG A 71 -3.71 9.58 14.22
C ARG A 71 -3.62 10.94 13.53
N HIS A 72 -2.46 11.29 12.99
CA HIS A 72 -2.27 12.59 12.35
C HIS A 72 -2.94 12.59 10.95
N PRO A 73 -3.75 13.60 10.59
CA PRO A 73 -4.53 13.62 9.35
C PRO A 73 -3.67 13.51 8.08
N LEU A 74 -2.57 14.28 8.03
CA LEU A 74 -1.63 14.21 6.90
C LEU A 74 -0.80 12.92 6.93
N ASN A 75 0.02 12.69 7.97
CA ASN A 75 0.93 11.55 8.02
C ASN A 75 0.20 10.20 7.92
N GLY A 76 -0.95 10.03 8.59
CA GLY A 76 -1.73 8.81 8.55
C GLY A 76 -2.29 8.47 7.18
N SER A 77 -2.68 9.49 6.40
CA SER A 77 -3.09 9.29 5.00
C SER A 77 -1.91 8.90 4.10
N LEU A 78 -0.71 9.44 4.37
CA LEU A 78 0.53 9.11 3.66
C LEU A 78 1.13 7.75 4.05
N MET A 79 0.55 7.05 5.03
CA MET A 79 0.93 5.67 5.35
C MET A 79 0.23 4.66 4.42
N ALA A 80 -0.94 4.99 3.84
CA ALA A 80 -1.67 4.10 2.93
C ALA A 80 -0.80 3.55 1.76
N PRO A 81 0.03 4.39 1.08
CA PRO A 81 0.91 3.92 0.00
C PRO A 81 1.89 2.81 0.37
N MET A 82 2.23 2.61 1.64
CA MET A 82 3.09 1.51 2.07
C MET A 82 2.42 0.16 1.87
N SER A 83 1.20 0.02 2.36
CA SER A 83 0.39 -1.19 2.17
C SER A 83 -0.05 -1.36 0.70
N MET A 84 -0.30 -0.27 -0.02
CA MET A 84 -0.58 -0.33 -1.46
C MET A 84 0.65 -0.78 -2.26
N ALA A 85 1.85 -0.31 -1.93
CA ALA A 85 3.08 -0.74 -2.58
C ALA A 85 3.31 -2.23 -2.37
N LEU A 86 3.01 -2.76 -1.18
CA LEU A 86 3.02 -4.20 -0.91
C LEU A 86 2.02 -4.95 -1.79
N LEU A 87 0.78 -4.48 -1.92
CA LEU A 87 -0.22 -5.11 -2.79
C LEU A 87 0.29 -5.19 -4.24
N VAL A 88 0.75 -4.08 -4.82
CA VAL A 88 1.29 -4.05 -6.19
C VAL A 88 2.56 -4.90 -6.34
N LEU A 89 3.37 -4.98 -5.29
CA LEU A 89 4.54 -5.87 -5.26
C LEU A 89 4.12 -7.35 -5.31
N CYS A 90 3.05 -7.74 -4.63
CA CYS A 90 2.53 -9.12 -4.67
C CYS A 90 2.14 -9.52 -6.08
N ASP A 91 1.54 -8.62 -6.87
CA ASP A 91 1.21 -8.88 -8.28
C ASP A 91 2.46 -9.18 -9.12
N TYR A 92 3.57 -8.49 -8.86
CA TYR A 92 4.84 -8.86 -9.49
C TYR A 92 5.34 -10.22 -9.01
N VAL A 93 5.38 -10.44 -7.69
CA VAL A 93 5.86 -11.70 -7.11
C VAL A 93 5.04 -12.88 -7.61
N ALA A 94 3.73 -12.71 -7.85
CA ALA A 94 2.85 -13.72 -8.41
C ALA A 94 3.32 -14.28 -9.75
N THR A 95 4.00 -13.46 -10.57
CA THR A 95 4.54 -13.90 -11.86
C THR A 95 5.75 -14.81 -11.74
N VAL A 96 6.42 -14.82 -10.58
CA VAL A 96 7.61 -15.64 -10.30
C VAL A 96 7.29 -16.78 -9.33
N PHE A 97 6.56 -16.49 -8.26
CA PHE A 97 6.18 -17.42 -7.19
C PHE A 97 4.70 -17.22 -6.79
N PRO A 98 3.76 -17.91 -7.43
CA PRO A 98 2.31 -17.72 -7.20
C PRO A 98 1.85 -18.03 -5.78
N GLU A 99 2.27 -19.17 -5.21
CA GLU A 99 1.87 -19.62 -3.87
C GLU A 99 2.21 -18.62 -2.75
N PRO A 100 3.48 -18.21 -2.53
CA PRO A 100 3.82 -17.27 -1.47
C PRO A 100 3.25 -15.86 -1.73
N ALA A 101 3.06 -15.47 -3.00
CA ALA A 101 2.45 -14.19 -3.34
C ALA A 101 1.00 -14.09 -2.87
N HIS A 102 0.24 -15.18 -2.89
CA HIS A 102 -1.14 -15.19 -2.40
C HIS A 102 -1.22 -14.87 -0.89
N TYR A 103 -0.39 -15.54 -0.07
CA TYR A 103 -0.33 -15.28 1.37
C TYR A 103 0.16 -13.87 1.69
N LEU A 104 1.17 -13.38 0.94
CA LEU A 104 1.68 -12.01 1.10
C LEU A 104 0.61 -10.97 0.72
N TRP A 105 -0.17 -11.25 -0.33
CA TRP A 105 -1.26 -10.38 -0.77
C TRP A 105 -2.36 -10.29 0.29
N LEU A 106 -2.77 -11.42 0.88
CA LEU A 106 -3.75 -11.44 1.98
C LEU A 106 -3.26 -10.67 3.20
N ALA A 107 -1.98 -10.83 3.59
CA ALA A 107 -1.39 -10.08 4.69
C ALA A 107 -1.35 -8.56 4.40
N SER A 108 -1.02 -8.20 3.17
CA SER A 108 -0.95 -6.80 2.71
C SER A 108 -2.32 -6.14 2.67
N LEU A 109 -3.34 -6.88 2.20
CA LEU A 109 -4.74 -6.42 2.20
C LEU A 109 -5.26 -6.24 3.62
N SER A 110 -5.01 -7.20 4.50
CA SER A 110 -5.40 -7.12 5.91
C SER A 110 -4.76 -5.91 6.59
N LEU A 111 -3.47 -5.65 6.32
CA LEU A 111 -2.78 -4.46 6.81
C LEU A 111 -3.41 -3.17 6.27
N HIS A 112 -3.74 -3.11 4.98
CA HIS A 112 -4.36 -1.93 4.36
C HIS A 112 -5.73 -1.62 4.98
N LEU A 113 -6.58 -2.64 5.15
CA LEU A 113 -7.90 -2.50 5.78
C LEU A 113 -7.80 -2.10 7.25
N LEU A 114 -6.88 -2.70 8.00
CA LEU A 114 -6.62 -2.33 9.39
C LEU A 114 -6.23 -0.86 9.49
N MET A 115 -5.28 -0.42 8.67
CA MET A 115 -4.85 0.98 8.62
C MET A 115 -5.99 1.92 8.23
N MET A 116 -6.82 1.53 7.26
CA MET A 116 -8.00 2.29 6.85
C MET A 116 -8.97 2.49 8.01
N VAL A 117 -9.35 1.41 8.70
CA VAL A 117 -10.28 1.47 9.84
C VAL A 117 -9.72 2.32 10.98
N LEU A 118 -8.44 2.15 11.30
CA LEU A 118 -7.77 2.95 12.33
C LEU A 118 -7.72 4.44 11.96
N PHE A 119 -7.32 4.75 10.73
CA PHE A 119 -7.23 6.13 10.25
C PHE A 119 -8.58 6.83 10.31
N PHE A 120 -9.60 6.27 9.64
CA PHE A 120 -10.94 6.87 9.65
C PHE A 120 -11.56 6.88 11.04
N GLY A 121 -11.33 5.85 11.86
CA GLY A 121 -11.77 5.82 13.26
C GLY A 121 -11.20 6.98 14.08
N PHE A 122 -9.91 7.30 13.93
CA PHE A 122 -9.32 8.46 14.60
C PHE A 122 -9.79 9.80 14.01
N GLN A 123 -9.94 9.90 12.69
CA GLN A 123 -10.36 11.16 12.06
C GLN A 123 -11.84 11.51 12.29
N PHE A 124 -12.71 10.52 12.41
CA PHE A 124 -14.11 10.77 12.77
C PHE A 124 -14.31 11.04 14.26
N ALA A 125 -13.38 10.60 15.12
CA ALA A 125 -13.45 10.87 16.56
C ALA A 125 -13.10 12.33 16.93
N ASP A 126 -12.13 12.97 16.24
CA ASP A 126 -11.81 14.40 16.38
C ASP A 126 -11.99 15.13 15.03
N PHE A 127 -13.20 15.06 14.50
CA PHE A 127 -13.50 15.56 13.16
C PHE A 127 -13.37 17.08 13.09
N LYS A 128 -12.46 17.55 12.24
CA LYS A 128 -12.30 18.96 11.87
C LYS A 128 -12.22 19.05 10.36
N MET A 129 -13.06 19.88 9.74
CA MET A 129 -13.09 20.04 8.28
C MET A 129 -11.73 20.45 7.70
N ALA A 130 -10.97 21.27 8.43
CA ALA A 130 -9.63 21.70 8.05
C ALA A 130 -8.60 20.55 7.97
N ASN A 131 -8.89 19.38 8.56
CA ASN A 131 -8.02 18.21 8.53
C ASN A 131 -8.25 17.31 7.32
N ILE A 132 -9.28 17.59 6.50
CA ILE A 132 -9.54 16.84 5.27
C ILE A 132 -8.51 17.27 4.23
N VAL A 133 -7.65 16.33 3.84
CA VAL A 133 -6.63 16.54 2.80
C VAL A 133 -6.85 15.55 1.65
N PRO A 134 -6.45 15.90 0.40
CA PRO A 134 -6.68 15.05 -0.76
C PRO A 134 -6.10 13.63 -0.65
N SER A 135 -5.03 13.46 0.15
CA SER A 135 -4.42 12.15 0.36
C SER A 135 -5.29 11.14 1.11
N TRP A 136 -6.42 11.55 1.70
CA TRP A 136 -7.39 10.61 2.31
C TRP A 136 -7.95 9.62 1.29
N PHE A 137 -8.03 10.00 0.01
CA PHE A 137 -8.48 9.14 -1.09
C PHE A 137 -7.59 7.90 -1.32
N LEU A 138 -6.37 7.87 -0.77
CA LEU A 138 -5.46 6.75 -0.94
C LEU A 138 -6.00 5.45 -0.30
N TYR A 139 -6.77 5.53 0.79
CA TYR A 139 -7.36 4.34 1.41
C TYR A 139 -8.48 3.72 0.54
N PRO A 140 -9.54 4.45 0.12
CA PRO A 140 -10.54 3.90 -0.79
C PRO A 140 -9.95 3.36 -2.10
N VAL A 141 -9.02 4.10 -2.71
CA VAL A 141 -8.37 3.69 -3.97
C VAL A 141 -7.55 2.41 -3.79
N GLY A 142 -6.87 2.25 -2.66
CA GLY A 142 -6.14 1.02 -2.34
C GLY A 142 -7.06 -0.20 -2.21
N VAL A 143 -8.24 -0.04 -1.59
CA VAL A 143 -9.25 -1.09 -1.54
C VAL A 143 -9.73 -1.47 -2.93
N ILE A 144 -10.12 -0.50 -3.77
CA ILE A 144 -10.53 -0.76 -5.16
C ILE A 144 -9.44 -1.51 -5.92
N SER A 145 -8.18 -1.07 -5.83
CA SER A 145 -7.04 -1.72 -6.48
C SER A 145 -6.84 -3.16 -6.02
N SER A 146 -7.08 -3.47 -4.74
CA SER A 146 -7.01 -4.83 -4.23
C SER A 146 -8.10 -5.74 -4.80
N THR A 147 -9.31 -5.22 -5.06
CA THR A 147 -10.40 -6.03 -5.65
C THR A 147 -10.06 -6.49 -7.07
N LEU A 148 -9.33 -5.67 -7.84
CA LEU A 148 -8.86 -6.04 -9.18
C LEU A 148 -7.84 -7.18 -9.11
N GLN A 149 -6.94 -7.16 -8.12
CA GLN A 149 -5.96 -8.23 -7.92
C GLN A 149 -6.61 -9.52 -7.42
N ALA A 150 -7.64 -9.41 -6.56
CA ALA A 150 -8.41 -10.56 -6.08
C ALA A 150 -9.03 -11.39 -7.24
N GLN A 151 -9.34 -10.75 -8.38
CA GLN A 151 -9.85 -11.41 -9.58
C GLN A 151 -8.82 -12.36 -10.21
N VAL A 152 -7.52 -12.03 -10.13
CA VAL A 152 -6.41 -12.82 -10.68
C VAL A 152 -6.22 -14.12 -9.88
N TRP A 153 -6.53 -14.11 -8.58
CA TRP A 153 -6.36 -15.24 -7.68
C TRP A 153 -7.55 -16.22 -7.63
N GLY A 154 -8.54 -16.07 -8.52
CA GLY A 154 -9.63 -17.05 -8.65
C GLY A 154 -10.71 -16.99 -7.56
N ILE A 155 -10.82 -15.89 -6.80
CA ILE A 155 -11.93 -15.68 -5.86
C ILE A 155 -13.24 -15.55 -6.66
N SER A 156 -14.19 -16.45 -6.38
CA SER A 156 -15.42 -16.72 -7.16
C SER A 156 -16.22 -15.48 -7.65
N PRO A 157 -16.87 -15.56 -8.84
CA PRO A 157 -17.71 -14.48 -9.39
C PRO A 157 -18.86 -13.98 -8.51
N SER A 158 -19.31 -14.71 -7.49
CA SER A 158 -20.42 -14.27 -6.62
C SER A 158 -20.02 -13.24 -5.57
N HIS A 159 -18.74 -13.21 -5.16
CA HIS A 159 -18.18 -12.18 -4.28
C HIS A 159 -17.78 -10.90 -5.05
N ARG A 160 -17.86 -10.97 -6.40
CA ARG A 160 -17.46 -9.92 -7.35
C ARG A 160 -18.33 -8.67 -7.23
N THR A 161 -19.65 -8.85 -7.16
CA THR A 161 -20.61 -7.75 -7.12
C THR A 161 -20.55 -7.01 -5.79
N TRP A 162 -20.53 -7.71 -4.66
CA TRP A 162 -20.52 -7.09 -3.34
C TRP A 162 -19.28 -6.23 -3.08
N LEU A 163 -18.09 -6.68 -3.48
CA LEU A 163 -16.84 -5.92 -3.28
C LEU A 163 -16.73 -4.72 -4.24
N THR A 164 -17.17 -4.83 -5.49
CA THR A 164 -17.21 -3.69 -6.42
C THR A 164 -18.29 -2.69 -6.03
N TYR A 165 -19.47 -3.13 -5.59
CA TYR A 165 -20.53 -2.23 -5.12
C TYR A 165 -20.16 -1.57 -3.78
N ALA A 166 -19.54 -2.30 -2.85
CA ALA A 166 -19.07 -1.73 -1.57
C ALA A 166 -17.95 -0.70 -1.77
N SER A 167 -17.07 -0.90 -2.75
CA SER A 167 -16.00 0.06 -3.04
C SER A 167 -16.47 1.28 -3.86
N LEU A 168 -17.51 1.13 -4.70
CA LEU A 168 -18.16 2.24 -5.40
C LEU A 168 -19.13 3.06 -4.51
N SER A 169 -19.66 2.49 -3.44
CA SER A 169 -20.57 3.18 -2.50
C SER A 169 -19.85 3.93 -1.37
N ILE A 170 -18.52 3.84 -1.30
CA ILE A 170 -17.65 4.63 -0.40
C ILE A 170 -17.17 5.94 -1.08
N LEU A 171 -17.47 6.13 -2.38
CA LEU A 171 -17.29 7.38 -3.13
C LEU A 171 -18.61 8.15 -3.19
#